data_AF-A0A3E2NBA3-F1
#
_entry.id   AF-A0A3E2NBA3-F1
#
_cell.length_a   1.000
_cell.length_b   1.000
_cell.length_c   1.000
_cell.angle_alpha   90.00
_cell.angle_beta   90.00
_cell.angle_gamma   90.00
#
_symmetry.space_group_name_H-M   'P 1'
#
loop_
_entity.id
_entity.type
_entity.pdbx_description
1 polymer ?
#
loop_
_entity_poly.entity_id
_entity_poly.type
_entity_poly.pdbx_seq_one_letter_code
_entity_poly.pdbx_strand_id
1 'polypeptide(L)' 'MNIFVIDKASKKNVGVIDFIPQKGDRIVLKPSLWKNCECIVECILYYPEDHGVLIWVSMVEPYYYNMIKDINW' A
#
# COMPACT_ATOMS: atom_id res chain seq x y z
N MET A 1 16.68 0.13 -3.04
CA MET A 1 15.84 0.96 -2.17
C MET A 1 14.57 0.18 -1.90
N ASN A 2 14.32 -0.20 -0.65
CA ASN A 2 13.10 -0.94 -0.31
C ASN A 2 12.01 0.05 0.11
N ILE A 3 10.82 -0.10 -0.45
CA ILE A 3 9.66 0.73 -0.12
C ILE A 3 8.66 -0.14 0.64
N PHE A 4 8.54 0.10 1.94
CA PHE A 4 7.69 -0.67 2.83
C PHE A 4 6.35 0.03 3.01
N VAL A 5 5.27 -0.71 2.88
CA VAL A 5 3.92 -0.22 3.15
C VAL A 5 3.53 -0.64 4.55
N ILE A 6 3.29 0.34 5.42
CA ILE A 6 3.03 0.14 6.85
C ILE A 6 1.61 0.59 7.16
N ASP A 7 0.81 -0.33 7.71
CA ASP A 7 -0.49 0.06 8.26
C ASP A 7 -0.27 0.97 9.48
N LYS A 8 -0.83 2.17 9.42
CA LYS A 8 -0.71 3.18 10.47
C LYS A 8 -1.33 2.74 11.78
N ALA A 9 -2.41 1.95 11.75
CA ALA A 9 -3.10 1.50 12.95
C ALA A 9 -2.31 0.41 13.67
N SER A 10 -1.97 -0.68 12.97
CA SER A 10 -1.29 -1.83 13.57
C SER A 10 0.24 -1.75 13.61
N LYS A 11 0.84 -0.80 12.88
CA LYS A 11 2.29 -0.67 12.67
C LYS A 11 2.93 -1.89 11.98
N LYS A 12 2.12 -2.75 11.38
CA LYS A 12 2.60 -3.93 10.64
C LYS A 12 2.96 -3.56 9.21
N ASN A 13 4.01 -4.19 8.70
CA ASN A 13 4.29 -4.21 7.27
C ASN A 13 3.20 -5.03 6.56
N VAL A 14 2.49 -4.39 5.63
CA VAL A 14 1.41 -4.98 4.84
C VAL A 14 1.81 -5.23 3.39
N GLY A 15 3.01 -4.82 2.97
CA GLY A 15 3.50 -5.04 1.62
C GLY A 15 4.83 -4.34 1.34
N VAL A 16 5.47 -4.77 0.26
CA VAL A 16 6.61 -4.08 -0.34
C VAL A 16 6.22 -3.72 -1.76
N ILE A 17 6.49 -2.47 -2.16
CA ILE A 17 6.22 -1.98 -3.51
C ILE A 17 7.51 -1.44 -4.14
N ASP A 18 7.48 -1.21 -5.45
CA ASP A 18 8.63 -0.78 -6.26
C ASP A 18 8.47 0.64 -6.83
N PHE A 19 7.42 1.36 -6.41
CA PHE A 19 7.16 2.75 -6.78
C PHE A 19 6.81 3.60 -5.55
N ILE A 20 7.01 4.92 -5.65
CA ILE A 20 6.62 5.87 -4.60
C ILE A 20 5.27 6.49 -4.98
N PRO A 21 4.18 6.20 -4.26
CA PRO A 21 2.87 6.79 -4.49
C PRO A 21 2.83 8.22 -3.93
N GLN A 22 1.70 8.90 -4.11
CA GLN A 22 1.40 10.19 -3.51
C GLN A 22 0.44 10.05 -2.33
N LYS A 23 0.42 11.06 -1.46
CA LYS A 23 -0.59 11.15 -0.39
C LYS A 23 -1.98 11.21 -1.02
N GLY A 24 -2.89 10.38 -0.53
CA GLY A 24 -4.25 10.24 -1.04
C GLY A 24 -4.40 9.16 -2.09
N ASP A 25 -3.31 8.65 -2.67
CA ASP A 25 -3.39 7.52 -3.60
C ASP A 25 -3.99 6.32 -2.89
N ARG A 26 -4.86 5.61 -3.61
CA ARG A 26 -5.38 4.33 -3.18
C ARG A 26 -4.61 3.22 -3.88
N ILE A 27 -4.13 2.28 -3.08
CA ILE A 27 -3.31 1.17 -3.55
C ILE A 27 -4.02 -0.13 -3.23
N VAL A 28 -4.07 -1.03 -4.22
CA VAL A 28 -4.49 -2.41 -4.03
C VAL A 28 -3.24 -3.24 -3.76
N LEU A 29 -3.19 -3.89 -2.59
CA LEU A 29 -2.11 -4.78 -2.20
C LEU A 29 -2.59 -6.24 -2.23
N LYS A 30 -1.69 -7.15 -2.60
CA LYS A 30 -1.85 -8.60 -2.50
C LYS A 30 -0.90 -9.18 -1.45
N PRO A 31 -1.14 -8.94 -0.15
CA PRO A 31 -0.28 -9.47 0.91
C PRO A 31 -0.29 -11.01 0.98
N SER A 32 -1.30 -11.66 0.43
CA SER A 32 -1.36 -13.12 0.25
C SER A 32 -2.19 -13.49 -0.98
N LEU A 33 -2.04 -14.72 -1.47
CA LEU A 33 -2.82 -15.28 -2.59
C LEU A 33 -4.36 -15.20 -2.40
N TRP A 34 -4.84 -15.00 -1.16
CA TRP A 34 -6.23 -15.22 -0.79
C TRP A 34 -6.99 -13.97 -0.36
N LYS A 35 -6.31 -12.85 -0.07
CA LYS A 35 -6.99 -11.61 0.36
C LYS A 35 -6.32 -10.38 -0.20
N ASN A 36 -7.01 -9.72 -1.12
CA ASN A 36 -6.66 -8.37 -1.55
C ASN A 36 -7.07 -7.40 -0.46
N CYS A 37 -6.21 -6.44 -0.18
CA CYS A 37 -6.55 -5.32 0.67
C CYS A 37 -6.34 -4.02 -0.09
N GLU A 38 -7.12 -3.01 0.30
CA GLU A 38 -6.97 -1.67 -0.21
C GLU A 38 -6.53 -0.77 0.92
N CYS A 39 -5.70 0.20 0.59
CA CYS A 39 -5.23 1.17 1.54
C CYS A 39 -5.06 2.54 0.88
N ILE A 40 -5.22 3.60 1.66
CA ILE A 40 -4.99 4.98 1.23
C ILE A 40 -3.68 5.47 1.85
N VAL A 41 -2.82 6.06 1.02
CA VAL A 41 -1.55 6.64 1.46
C VAL A 41 -1.81 7.89 2.27
N GLU A 42 -1.31 7.91 3.52
CA GLU A 42 -1.44 9.07 4.39
C GLU A 42 -0.14 9.86 4.51
N CYS A 43 1.00 9.16 4.53
CA CYS A 43 2.30 9.76 4.70
C CYS A 43 3.39 8.94 4.02
N ILE A 44 4.37 9.64 3.46
CA ILE A 44 5.57 9.06 2.85
C ILE A 44 6.74 9.60 3.67
N LEU A 45 7.51 8.68 4.26
CA LEU A 45 8.69 8.99 5.05
C LEU A 45 9.91 8.41 4.34
N TYR A 46 10.79 9.28 3.86
CA TYR A 46 12.12 8.88 3.41
C TYR A 46 12.97 8.60 4.65
N TYR A 47 13.58 7.41 4.71
CA TYR A 47 14.42 6.98 5.83
C TYR A 47 15.84 6.69 5.31
N PRO A 48 16.68 7.74 5.19
CA PRO A 48 17.99 7.63 4.53
C PRO A 48 18.96 6.68 5.24
N GLU A 49 18.86 6.55 6.56
CA GLU A 49 19.75 5.71 7.38
C GLU A 49 19.73 4.24 6.94
N ASP A 50 18.54 3.70 6.61
CA ASP A 50 18.39 2.32 6.09
C ASP A 50 18.21 2.27 4.56
N HIS A 51 18.49 3.36 3.85
CA HIS A 51 18.29 3.47 2.40
C HIS A 51 16.87 3.03 1.95
N GLY A 52 15.86 3.36 2.75
CA GLY A 52 14.48 2.90 2.60
C GLY A 52 13.45 4.02 2.55
N VAL A 53 12.23 3.67 2.14
CA VAL A 53 11.06 4.55 2.21
C VAL A 53 9.95 3.82 2.96
N LEU A 54 9.35 4.49 3.93
CA LEU A 54 8.20 3.99 4.68
C LEU A 54 6.95 4.73 4.21
N ILE A 55 5.97 3.99 3.71
CA ILE A 55 4.68 4.52 3.29
C ILE A 55 3.67 4.13 4.34
N TRP A 56 3.19 5.12 5.08
CA TRP A 56 2.13 4.95 6.04
C TRP A 56 0.78 5.01 5.34
N VAL A 57 -0.01 3.97 5.54
CA VAL A 57 -1.32 3.84 4.90
C VAL A 57 -2.41 3.58 5.94
N SER A 58 -3.64 3.93 5.58
CA SER A 58 -4.85 3.53 6.30
C SER A 58 -5.55 2.44 5.51
N MET A 59 -5.81 1.31 6.16
CA MET A 59 -6.57 0.20 5.57
C MET A 59 -8.02 0.62 5.35
N VAL A 60 -8.55 0.31 4.17
CA VAL A 60 -9.92 0.66 3.79
C VAL A 60 -10.66 -0.56 3.27
N GLU A 61 -11.98 -0.47 3.25
CA GLU A 61 -12.80 -1.51 2.64
C GLU A 61 -12.46 -1.65 1.14
N PRO A 62 -12.19 -2.88 0.66
CA PRO A 62 -11.91 -3.13 -0.74
C PRO A 62 -13.13 -2.79 -1.61
N TYR A 63 -12.90 -1.98 -2.63
CA TYR A 63 -13.93 -1.58 -3.61
C TYR A 63 -13.38 -1.67 -5.03
N TYR A 64 -12.22 -1.05 -5.27
CA TYR A 64 -11.61 -0.97 -6.59
C TYR A 64 -11.08 -2.31 -7.09
N TYR A 65 -10.71 -3.24 -6.22
CA TYR A 65 -10.29 -4.57 -6.64
C TYR A 65 -11.39 -5.32 -7.41
N ASN A 66 -12.65 -5.17 -6.98
CA ASN A 66 -13.76 -5.78 -7.71
C ASN A 66 -13.96 -5.07 -9.06
N MET A 67 -13.87 -3.74 -9.09
CA MET A 67 -13.95 -2.99 -10.35
C MET A 67 -12.85 -3.40 -11.35
N ILE A 68 -11.62 -3.66 -10.87
CA ILE A 68 -10.52 -4.14 -11.71
C ILE A 68 -10.84 -5.50 -12.35
N LYS A 69 -11.53 -6.40 -11.63
CA LYS A 69 -11.94 -7.70 -12.19
C LYS A 69 -12.98 -7.59 -13.30
N ASP A 70 -13.79 -6.53 -13.27
CA ASP A 70 -14.85 -6.29 -14.24
C ASP A 70 -14.35 -5.56 -15.50
N ILE A 71 -13.07 -5.17 -15.55
CA ILE A 71 -12.46 -4.56 -16.74
C ILE A 71 -12.39 -5.60 -17.86
N ASN A 72 -13.00 -5.28 -19.01
CA ASN A 72 -12.88 -6.05 -20.23
C ASN A 72 -11.69 -5.52 -21.04
N TRP A 73 -10.60 -6.29 -21.09
CA TRP A 73 -9.34 -5.95 -21.75
C TRP A 73 -9.37 -6.23 -23.26
#